data_AF-A0AA38SGW4-F1
#
_entry.id   AF-A0AA38SGW4-F1
#
_cell.length_a   1.000
_cell.length_b   1.000
_cell.length_c   1.000
_cell.angle_alpha   90.00
_cell.angle_beta   90.00
_cell.angle_gamma   90.00
#
_symmetry.space_group_name_H-M   'P 1'
#
loop_
_entity.id
_entity.type
_entity.pdbx_description
1 polymer ?
#
loop_
_entity_poly.entity_id
_entity_poly.type
_entity_poly.pdbx_seq_one_letter_code
_entity_poly.pdbx_strand_id
1 'polypeptide(L)'
;MALLSGLTKKVLTGTARTIEILDLQVGEPTFRTKLMPEPPAINCPHTLLKVTLPSGEEWMVDPAGSQYGFRDALLPYERYMREKRCQVVSQPSIYSWTETRDLDYFDTIPQMNVTRRHREGRKLEREARKHFVAFVDANAARELLEGPVVVFESAFGSFVDSLGVHMLGFGRKKFGSG
;
A
#
# COMPACT_ATOMS: atom_id res chain seq x y z
N MET A 1 -2.46 -2.71 1.97
CA MET A 1 -1.10 -2.93 1.41
C MET A 1 -1.10 -3.61 0.04
N ALA A 2 -1.77 -4.78 -0.15
CA ALA A 2 -1.70 -5.54 -1.41
C ALA A 2 -1.97 -4.69 -2.66
N LEU A 3 -3.06 -3.91 -2.68
CA LEU A 3 -3.42 -3.00 -3.79
C LEU A 3 -2.26 -2.15 -4.31
N LEU A 4 -1.36 -1.68 -3.45
CA LEU A 4 -0.27 -0.77 -3.83
C LEU A 4 1.02 -1.50 -4.23
N SER A 5 1.04 -2.84 -4.27
CA SER A 5 2.27 -3.61 -4.44
C SER A 5 3.10 -3.24 -5.66
N GLY A 6 2.48 -3.15 -6.82
CA GLY A 6 3.17 -2.84 -8.07
C GLY A 6 3.70 -1.43 -8.09
N LEU A 7 2.90 -0.47 -7.59
CA LEU A 7 3.32 0.92 -7.46
C LEU A 7 4.53 1.05 -6.53
N THR A 8 4.46 0.46 -5.33
CA THR A 8 5.56 0.47 -4.37
C THR A 8 6.84 -0.14 -4.96
N LYS A 9 6.74 -1.31 -5.61
CA LYS A 9 7.90 -1.97 -6.22
C LYS A 9 8.51 -1.11 -7.34
N LYS A 10 7.68 -0.54 -8.23
CA LYS A 10 8.14 0.34 -9.32
C LYS A 10 8.86 1.57 -8.78
N VAL A 11 8.26 2.26 -7.82
CA VAL A 11 8.84 3.47 -7.22
C VAL A 11 10.17 3.16 -6.50
N LEU A 12 10.29 2.00 -5.86
CA LEU A 12 11.51 1.60 -5.15
C LEU A 12 12.54 0.90 -6.05
N THR A 13 12.25 0.72 -7.34
CA THR A 13 13.16 0.05 -8.28
C THR A 13 14.46 0.82 -8.39
N GLY A 14 15.59 0.12 -8.27
CA GLY A 14 16.93 0.73 -8.31
C GLY A 14 17.35 1.47 -7.03
N THR A 15 16.41 1.73 -6.10
CA THR A 15 16.68 2.35 -4.80
C THR A 15 16.80 1.30 -3.70
N ALA A 16 15.92 0.30 -3.70
CA ALA A 16 15.93 -0.76 -2.70
C ALA A 16 16.81 -1.94 -3.14
N ARG A 17 17.64 -2.45 -2.22
CA ARG A 17 18.31 -3.75 -2.34
C ARG A 17 17.36 -4.89 -1.98
N THR A 18 16.62 -4.72 -0.89
CA THR A 18 15.57 -5.66 -0.45
C THR A 18 14.35 -4.90 0.02
N ILE A 19 13.19 -5.52 -0.15
CA ILE A 19 11.92 -5.08 0.42
C ILE A 19 11.33 -6.28 1.13
N GLU A 20 11.17 -6.16 2.44
CA GLU A 20 10.66 -7.19 3.32
C GLU A 20 9.36 -6.73 3.96
N ILE A 21 8.55 -7.69 4.37
CA ILE A 21 7.32 -7.49 5.09
C ILE A 21 7.58 -7.78 6.55
N LEU A 22 7.15 -6.86 7.41
CA LEU A 22 7.26 -6.97 8.85
C LEU A 22 5.87 -6.89 9.46
N ASP A 23 5.50 -7.88 10.28
CA ASP A 23 4.35 -7.75 11.18
C ASP A 23 4.84 -7.32 12.55
N LEU A 24 4.36 -6.17 13.01
CA LEU A 24 4.77 -5.57 14.28
C LEU A 24 3.60 -5.45 15.24
N GLN A 25 3.84 -5.82 16.50
CA GLN A 25 2.99 -5.42 17.60
C GLN A 25 3.43 -4.03 18.04
N VAL A 26 2.56 -3.03 17.88
CA VAL A 26 2.85 -1.66 18.29
C VAL A 26 2.50 -1.50 19.76
N GLY A 27 3.51 -1.21 20.59
CA GLY A 27 3.35 -1.08 22.04
C GLY A 27 2.67 0.22 22.46
N GLU A 28 2.82 1.29 21.68
CA GLU A 28 2.19 2.58 21.98
C GLU A 28 1.59 3.20 20.70
N PRO A 29 0.28 3.00 20.45
CA PRO A 29 -0.39 3.48 19.24
C PRO A 29 -0.66 4.98 19.35
N THR A 30 0.39 5.81 19.35
CA THR A 30 0.27 7.26 19.15
C THR A 30 0.19 7.54 17.65
N PHE A 31 -0.93 7.13 17.11
CA PHE A 31 -1.28 7.24 15.71
C PHE A 31 -2.06 8.54 15.50
N ARG A 32 -1.35 9.62 15.14
CA ARG A 32 -1.99 10.88 14.77
C ARG A 32 -2.50 10.78 13.32
N THR A 33 -3.72 10.28 13.16
CA THR A 33 -4.43 10.25 11.87
C THR A 33 -5.01 11.64 11.56
N LYS A 34 -5.01 12.01 10.28
CA LYS A 34 -5.73 13.21 9.81
C LYS A 34 -7.16 12.90 9.38
N LEU A 35 -7.45 11.64 9.04
CA LEU A 35 -8.63 11.26 8.24
C LEU A 35 -9.63 10.32 8.93
N MET A 36 -9.34 9.76 10.11
CA MET A 36 -10.30 8.95 10.87
C MET A 36 -10.15 9.13 12.39
N PRO A 37 -11.26 9.33 13.13
CA PRO A 37 -11.27 9.37 14.60
C PRO A 37 -11.49 8.00 15.25
N GLU A 38 -11.52 6.89 14.50
CA GLU A 38 -11.77 5.57 15.08
C GLU A 38 -10.63 5.14 16.01
N PRO A 39 -10.95 4.45 17.12
CA PRO A 39 -9.95 3.96 18.04
C PRO A 39 -9.00 3.00 17.31
N PRO A 40 -7.68 3.08 17.54
CA PRO A 40 -6.74 2.17 16.92
C PRO A 40 -7.13 0.73 17.26
N ALA A 41 -7.06 -0.17 16.28
CA ALA A 41 -7.32 -1.59 16.49
C ALA A 41 -6.32 -2.13 17.53
N ILE A 42 -6.75 -2.20 18.78
CA ILE A 42 -5.93 -2.70 19.89
C ILE A 42 -5.64 -4.18 19.62
N ASN A 43 -4.37 -4.58 19.69
CA ASN A 43 -3.88 -5.95 19.50
C ASN A 43 -3.98 -6.53 18.06
N CYS A 44 -4.13 -5.69 17.03
CA CYS A 44 -3.93 -6.14 15.65
C CYS A 44 -2.46 -5.92 15.26
N PRO A 45 -1.74 -6.95 14.79
CA PRO A 45 -0.42 -6.76 14.22
C PRO A 45 -0.46 -5.75 13.07
N HIS A 46 0.45 -4.79 13.09
CA HIS A 46 0.60 -3.79 12.04
C HIS A 46 1.61 -4.28 11.01
N THR A 47 1.15 -4.51 9.78
CA THR A 47 2.02 -4.96 8.69
C THR A 47 2.62 -3.76 7.97
N LEU A 48 3.94 -3.75 7.87
CA LEU A 48 4.77 -2.69 7.27
C LEU A 48 5.76 -3.28 6.26
N LEU A 49 6.40 -2.40 5.51
CA LEU A 49 7.52 -2.76 4.65
C LEU A 49 8.83 -2.26 5.26
N LYS A 50 9.80 -3.16 5.42
CA LYS A 50 11.19 -2.83 5.71
C LYS A 50 11.96 -2.79 4.40
N VAL A 51 12.57 -1.66 4.09
CA VAL A 51 13.34 -1.43 2.87
C VAL A 51 14.80 -1.28 3.24
N THR A 52 15.67 -2.13 2.70
CA THR A 52 17.13 -1.98 2.86
C THR A 52 17.71 -1.40 1.59
N LEU A 53 18.46 -0.31 1.71
CA LEU A 53 19.16 0.34 0.61
C LEU A 53 20.49 -0.37 0.28
N PRO A 54 21.10 -0.14 -0.89
CA PRO A 54 22.43 -0.65 -1.22
C PRO A 54 23.52 -0.23 -0.21
N SER A 55 23.36 0.92 0.44
CA SER A 55 24.24 1.40 1.52
C SER A 55 24.16 0.57 2.81
N GLY A 56 23.15 -0.30 2.93
CA GLY A 56 22.82 -1.01 4.17
C GLY A 56 21.88 -0.23 5.09
N GLU A 57 21.51 1.01 4.75
CA GLU A 57 20.53 1.78 5.51
C GLU A 57 19.13 1.13 5.42
N GLU A 58 18.42 1.10 6.53
CA GLU A 58 17.12 0.44 6.65
C GLU A 58 16.01 1.45 6.98
N TRP A 59 14.92 1.37 6.22
CA TRP A 59 13.78 2.27 6.31
C TRP A 59 12.48 1.49 6.50
N MET A 60 11.57 2.05 7.29
CA MET A 60 10.21 1.58 7.44
C MET A 60 9.30 2.41 6.57
N VAL A 61 8.54 1.72 5.72
CA VAL A 61 7.49 2.29 4.89
C VAL A 61 6.16 1.72 5.38
N ASP A 62 5.19 2.61 5.63
CA ASP A 62 3.84 2.27 6.04
C ASP A 62 2.82 2.65 4.95
N PRO A 63 2.58 1.78 3.95
CA PRO A 63 1.62 2.06 2.91
C PRO A 63 0.20 2.22 3.43
N ALA A 64 -0.16 1.55 4.53
CA ALA A 64 -1.49 1.67 5.13
C ALA A 64 -1.62 3.00 5.87
N GLY A 65 -0.60 3.39 6.65
CA GLY A 65 -0.52 4.69 7.31
C GLY A 65 -0.58 5.85 6.31
N SER A 66 0.04 5.72 5.14
CA SER A 66 -0.08 6.74 4.08
C SER A 66 -1.55 6.99 3.67
N GLN A 67 -2.43 6.00 3.72
CA GLN A 67 -3.85 6.14 3.36
C GLN A 67 -4.64 7.00 4.34
N TYR A 68 -4.23 7.05 5.61
CA TYR A 68 -4.93 7.80 6.66
C TYR A 68 -4.20 9.11 7.04
N GLY A 69 -3.19 9.49 6.26
CA GLY A 69 -2.44 10.73 6.44
C GLY A 69 -1.47 10.71 7.63
N PHE A 70 -0.94 9.54 7.97
CA PHE A 70 0.08 9.40 9.01
C PHE A 70 1.36 10.13 8.61
N ARG A 71 1.87 10.98 9.52
CA ARG A 71 3.12 11.72 9.29
C ARG A 71 4.35 10.82 9.30
N ASP A 72 4.28 9.71 10.03
CA ASP A 72 5.40 8.79 10.27
C ASP A 72 5.40 7.61 9.29
N ALA A 73 4.79 7.78 8.11
CA ALA A 73 4.65 6.70 7.12
C ALA A 73 5.98 6.31 6.44
N LEU A 74 7.04 7.09 6.65
CA LEU A 74 8.41 6.81 6.20
C LEU A 74 9.39 7.26 7.29
N LEU A 75 10.10 6.32 7.93
CA LEU A 75 11.09 6.61 8.97
C LEU A 75 12.26 5.60 8.92
N PRO A 76 13.46 5.95 9.42
CA PRO A 76 14.51 4.96 9.63
C PRO A 76 14.04 3.82 10.54
N TYR A 77 14.47 2.59 10.25
CA TYR A 77 14.04 1.36 10.93
C TYR A 77 14.16 1.46 12.46
N GLU A 78 15.36 1.75 12.94
CA GLU A 78 15.66 1.86 14.37
C GLU A 78 14.83 2.93 15.07
N ARG A 79 14.56 4.03 14.36
CA ARG A 79 13.73 5.12 14.89
C ARG A 79 12.28 4.68 15.04
N TYR A 80 11.73 4.04 14.01
CA TYR A 80 10.35 3.55 14.03
C TYR A 80 10.15 2.53 15.16
N MET A 81 11.03 1.52 15.24
CA MET A 81 10.95 0.47 16.26
C MET A 81 11.00 1.03 17.68
N ARG A 82 11.92 1.97 17.94
CA ARG A 82 12.10 2.59 19.26
C ARG A 82 10.94 3.50 19.64
N GLU A 83 10.55 4.43 18.76
CA GLU A 83 9.51 5.43 19.07
C GLU A 83 8.13 4.80 19.23
N LYS A 84 7.81 3.75 18.47
CA LYS A 84 6.52 3.05 18.53
C LYS A 84 6.55 1.82 19.45
N ARG A 85 7.70 1.54 20.10
CA ARG A 85 7.94 0.38 20.99
C ARG A 85 7.48 -0.92 20.35
N CYS A 86 7.89 -1.13 19.10
CA CYS A 86 7.44 -2.26 18.32
C CYS A 86 8.11 -3.56 18.75
N GLN A 87 7.38 -4.66 18.63
CA GLN A 87 7.91 -6.01 18.73
C GLN A 87 7.63 -6.75 17.43
N VAL A 88 8.63 -7.43 16.89
CA VAL A 88 8.47 -8.25 15.68
C VAL A 88 7.67 -9.50 16.04
N VAL A 89 6.56 -9.72 15.33
CA VAL A 89 5.61 -10.82 15.62
C VAL A 89 5.88 -12.03 14.74
N SER A 90 6.42 -11.83 13.54
CA SER A 90 6.67 -12.87 12.55
C SER A 90 8.05 -12.71 11.91
N GLN A 91 8.58 -13.80 11.36
CA GLN A 91 9.82 -13.73 10.61
C GLN A 91 9.60 -12.84 9.37
N PRO A 92 10.52 -11.90 9.09
CA PRO A 92 10.44 -11.07 7.89
C PRO A 92 10.37 -11.94 6.63
N SER A 93 9.55 -11.52 5.66
CA SER A 93 9.41 -12.23 4.39
C SER A 93 9.59 -11.28 3.22
N ILE A 94 10.13 -11.76 2.10
CA ILE A 94 10.32 -10.94 0.90
C ILE A 94 8.97 -10.42 0.42
N TYR A 95 8.91 -9.14 0.05
CA TYR A 95 7.71 -8.50 -0.46
C TYR A 95 7.37 -8.96 -1.90
N SER A 96 6.78 -10.14 -1.98
CA SER A 96 6.34 -10.78 -3.23
C SER A 96 4.84 -10.61 -3.52
N TRP A 97 4.16 -9.70 -2.81
CA TRP A 97 2.71 -9.54 -2.93
C TRP A 97 2.29 -9.06 -4.31
N THR A 98 1.10 -9.48 -4.73
CA THR A 98 0.37 -8.95 -5.87
C THR A 98 -0.82 -8.11 -5.39
N GLU A 99 -1.40 -7.34 -6.29
CA GLU A 99 -2.49 -6.41 -5.98
C GLU A 99 -3.76 -7.12 -5.53
N THR A 100 -3.84 -8.43 -5.74
CA THR A 100 -4.98 -9.26 -5.38
C THR A 100 -4.68 -10.27 -4.27
N ARG A 101 -3.49 -10.26 -3.66
CA ARG A 101 -3.09 -11.29 -2.69
C ARG A 101 -4.07 -11.47 -1.52
N ASP A 102 -4.55 -10.37 -0.97
CA ASP A 102 -5.57 -10.35 0.09
C ASP A 102 -6.90 -10.95 -0.41
N LEU A 103 -7.31 -10.67 -1.65
CA LEU A 103 -8.48 -11.31 -2.26
C LEU A 103 -8.29 -12.81 -2.43
N ASP A 104 -7.09 -13.23 -2.85
CA ASP A 104 -6.72 -14.65 -2.98
C ASP A 104 -6.80 -15.35 -1.62
N TYR A 105 -6.31 -14.70 -0.56
CA TYR A 105 -6.45 -15.18 0.81
C TYR A 105 -7.92 -15.27 1.24
N PHE A 106 -8.73 -14.23 0.98
CA PHE A 106 -10.15 -14.24 1.33
C PHE A 106 -10.94 -15.32 0.60
N ASP A 107 -10.55 -15.65 -0.63
CA ASP A 107 -11.15 -16.75 -1.39
C ASP A 107 -10.90 -18.12 -0.72
N THR A 108 -9.88 -18.25 0.15
CA THR A 108 -9.65 -19.48 0.94
C THR A 108 -10.54 -19.61 2.19
N ILE A 109 -11.20 -18.54 2.64
CA ILE A 109 -11.98 -18.53 3.88
C ILE A 109 -13.46 -18.85 3.58
N PRO A 110 -13.99 -20.03 4.00
CA PRO A 110 -15.33 -20.46 3.61
C PRO A 110 -16.44 -19.47 3.98
N GLN A 111 -16.34 -18.85 5.16
CA GLN A 111 -17.31 -17.90 5.70
C GLN A 111 -17.44 -16.64 4.83
N MET A 112 -16.34 -16.23 4.18
CA MET A 112 -16.35 -15.09 3.27
C MET A 112 -16.86 -15.43 1.88
N ASN A 113 -17.06 -16.72 1.57
CA ASN A 113 -17.49 -17.20 0.25
C ASN A 113 -18.96 -17.65 0.19
N VAL A 114 -19.70 -17.58 1.29
CA VAL A 114 -21.06 -18.14 1.40
C VAL A 114 -22.04 -17.48 0.43
N THR A 115 -22.10 -16.14 0.40
CA THR A 115 -23.12 -15.41 -0.36
C THR A 115 -22.67 -15.14 -1.80
N ARG A 116 -23.63 -15.14 -2.74
CA ARG A 116 -23.37 -14.75 -4.14
C ARG A 116 -22.81 -13.34 -4.22
N ARG A 117 -23.36 -12.41 -3.42
CA ARG A 117 -22.93 -11.01 -3.33
C ARG A 117 -21.45 -10.88 -2.95
N HIS A 118 -20.96 -11.67 -1.98
CA HIS A 118 -19.55 -11.63 -1.61
C HIS A 118 -18.64 -12.07 -2.76
N ARG A 119 -19.03 -13.14 -3.48
CA ARG A 119 -18.26 -13.65 -4.63
C ARG A 119 -18.25 -12.66 -5.80
N GLU A 120 -19.40 -12.09 -6.13
CA GLU A 120 -19.53 -11.08 -7.20
C GLU A 120 -18.77 -9.80 -6.85
N GLY A 121 -18.87 -9.33 -5.61
CA GLY A 121 -18.14 -8.17 -5.10
C GLY A 121 -16.61 -8.37 -5.19
N ARG A 122 -16.09 -9.53 -4.77
CA ARG A 122 -14.66 -9.83 -4.92
C ARG A 122 -14.21 -9.93 -6.37
N LYS A 123 -15.04 -10.50 -7.25
CA LYS A 123 -14.73 -10.54 -8.70
C LYS A 123 -14.62 -9.13 -9.27
N LEU A 124 -15.56 -8.26 -8.95
CA LEU A 124 -15.56 -6.86 -9.37
C LEU A 124 -14.34 -6.11 -8.83
N GLU A 125 -14.04 -6.27 -7.53
CA GLU A 125 -12.86 -5.69 -6.90
C GLU A 125 -11.58 -6.16 -7.63
N ARG A 126 -11.45 -7.46 -7.89
CA ARG A 126 -10.30 -8.02 -8.62
C ARG A 126 -10.15 -7.41 -10.02
N GLU A 127 -11.25 -7.19 -10.73
CA GLU A 127 -11.24 -6.52 -12.04
C GLU A 127 -10.82 -5.05 -11.93
N ALA A 128 -11.29 -4.34 -10.90
CA ALA A 128 -10.89 -2.95 -10.63
C ALA A 128 -9.39 -2.85 -10.31
N ARG A 129 -8.86 -3.78 -9.50
CA ARG A 129 -7.43 -3.82 -9.16
C ARG A 129 -6.56 -4.13 -10.37
N LYS A 130 -6.99 -5.04 -11.25
CA LYS A 130 -6.29 -5.29 -12.53
C LYS A 130 -6.30 -4.05 -13.44
N HIS A 131 -7.41 -3.31 -13.46
CA HIS A 131 -7.50 -2.06 -14.20
C HIS A 131 -6.55 -0.99 -13.63
N PHE A 132 -6.45 -0.90 -12.31
CA PHE A 132 -5.46 -0.06 -11.62
C PHE A 132 -4.02 -0.46 -11.98
N VAL A 133 -3.70 -1.75 -11.93
CA VAL A 133 -2.36 -2.26 -12.29
C VAL A 133 -1.99 -1.85 -13.71
N ALA A 134 -2.89 -1.96 -14.68
CA ALA A 134 -2.62 -1.55 -16.05
C ALA A 134 -2.21 -0.06 -16.14
N PHE A 135 -2.81 0.80 -15.33
CA PHE A 135 -2.41 2.21 -15.26
C PHE A 135 -1.02 2.38 -14.65
N VAL A 136 -0.76 1.73 -13.51
CA VAL A 136 0.54 1.76 -12.83
C VAL A 136 1.63 1.22 -13.75
N ASP A 137 1.35 0.18 -14.51
CA ASP A 137 2.31 -0.41 -15.45
C ASP A 137 2.73 0.56 -16.54
N ALA A 138 1.76 1.32 -17.07
CA ALA A 138 1.98 2.29 -18.13
C ALA A 138 2.54 3.64 -17.64
N ASN A 139 2.24 4.07 -16.42
CA ASN A 139 2.45 5.45 -15.98
C ASN A 139 3.33 5.60 -14.74
N ALA A 140 3.47 4.55 -13.91
CA ALA A 140 4.32 4.62 -12.73
C ALA A 140 5.75 4.22 -13.07
N ALA A 141 6.65 5.16 -12.87
CA ALA A 141 8.07 5.03 -13.13
C ALA A 141 8.87 5.74 -12.03
N ARG A 142 10.14 5.38 -11.85
CA ARG A 142 11.00 5.97 -10.80
C ARG A 142 11.21 7.47 -11.04
N GLU A 143 11.19 7.86 -12.30
CA GLU A 143 11.30 9.20 -12.83
C GLU A 143 10.25 10.15 -12.24
N LEU A 144 9.12 9.62 -11.75
CA LEU A 144 8.14 10.41 -10.99
C LEU A 144 8.74 11.04 -9.72
N LEU A 145 9.79 10.45 -9.15
CA LEU A 145 10.47 10.95 -7.96
C LEU A 145 11.71 11.81 -8.28
N GLU A 146 12.03 12.01 -9.55
CA GLU A 146 13.24 12.69 -9.97
C GLU A 146 13.01 14.20 -10.17
N GLY A 147 14.06 14.97 -9.93
CA GLY A 147 14.07 16.42 -10.17
C GLY A 147 13.70 17.27 -8.94
N PRO A 148 13.62 18.60 -9.13
CA PRO A 148 13.26 19.54 -8.08
C PRO A 148 11.84 19.31 -7.55
N VAL A 149 11.57 19.78 -6.33
CA VAL A 149 10.26 19.65 -5.66
C VAL A 149 9.10 20.10 -6.55
N VAL A 150 9.24 21.22 -7.26
CA VAL A 150 8.19 21.73 -8.17
C VAL A 150 7.89 20.79 -9.34
N VAL A 151 8.91 20.09 -9.84
CA VAL A 151 8.75 19.10 -10.92
C VAL A 151 8.04 17.86 -10.39
N PHE A 152 8.45 17.38 -9.22
CA PHE A 152 7.77 16.29 -8.51
C PHE A 152 6.30 16.61 -8.26
N GLU A 153 5.99 17.78 -7.69
CA GLU A 153 4.61 18.18 -7.37
C GLU A 153 3.72 18.22 -8.61
N SER A 154 4.25 18.77 -9.72
CA SER A 154 3.54 18.82 -10.99
C SER A 154 3.32 17.41 -11.58
N ALA A 155 4.36 16.57 -11.61
CA ALA A 155 4.26 15.20 -12.11
C ALA A 155 3.31 14.35 -11.27
N PHE A 156 3.38 14.48 -9.94
CA PHE A 156 2.50 13.80 -9.00
C PHE A 156 1.04 14.23 -9.19
N GLY A 157 0.77 15.53 -9.31
CA GLY A 157 -0.57 16.04 -9.61
C GLY A 157 -1.15 15.45 -10.90
N SER A 158 -0.37 15.51 -11.98
CA SER A 158 -0.77 14.93 -13.28
C SER A 158 -1.00 13.42 -13.21
N PHE A 159 -0.19 12.69 -12.45
CA PHE A 159 -0.36 11.25 -12.22
C PHE A 159 -1.68 10.95 -11.49
N VAL A 160 -1.98 11.70 -10.42
CA VAL A 160 -3.21 11.53 -9.63
C VAL A 160 -4.44 11.84 -10.47
N ASP A 161 -4.43 12.93 -11.25
CA ASP A 161 -5.55 13.31 -12.11
C ASP A 161 -5.81 12.24 -13.18
N SER A 162 -4.74 11.76 -13.83
CA SER A 162 -4.82 10.72 -14.86
C SER A 162 -5.32 9.39 -14.28
N LEU A 163 -4.87 9.04 -13.07
CA LEU A 163 -5.36 7.87 -12.36
C LEU A 163 -6.87 8.00 -12.06
N GLY A 164 -7.31 9.17 -11.60
CA GLY A 164 -8.72 9.45 -11.36
C GLY A 164 -9.58 9.24 -12.60
N VAL A 165 -9.17 9.80 -13.74
CA VAL A 165 -9.84 9.62 -15.03
C VAL A 165 -9.88 8.14 -15.44
N HIS A 166 -8.75 7.44 -15.31
CA HIS A 166 -8.64 6.02 -15.66
C HIS A 166 -9.58 5.15 -14.82
N MET A 167 -9.65 5.38 -13.51
CA MET A 167 -10.53 4.63 -12.61
C MET A 167 -12.01 4.98 -12.81
N LEU A 168 -12.35 6.23 -13.10
CA LEU A 168 -13.71 6.63 -13.48
C LEU A 168 -14.17 5.93 -14.76
N GLY A 169 -13.27 5.76 -15.73
CA GLY A 169 -13.54 4.99 -16.95
C GLY A 169 -13.95 3.54 -16.66
N PHE A 170 -13.33 2.89 -15.68
CA PHE A 170 -13.75 1.56 -15.23
C PHE A 170 -15.17 1.57 -14.64
N GLY A 171 -15.45 2.54 -13.75
CA GLY A 171 -16.78 2.69 -13.15
C GLY A 171 -17.88 2.84 -14.19
N ARG A 172 -17.70 3.75 -15.17
CA ARG A 172 -18.65 3.96 -16.27
C ARG A 172 -18.88 2.69 -17.09
N LYS A 173 -17.81 1.93 -17.38
CA LYS A 173 -17.91 0.67 -18.13
C LYS A 173 -18.68 -0.42 -17.37
N LYS A 174 -18.58 -0.44 -16.03
CA LYS A 174 -19.19 -1.49 -15.19
C LYS A 174 -20.62 -1.18 -14.76
N PHE A 175 -20.94 0.09 -14.55
CA PHE A 175 -22.21 0.50 -13.95
C PHE A 175 -23.08 1.37 -14.87
N GLY A 176 -22.57 1.73 -16.05
CA GLY A 176 -23.22 2.69 -16.95
C GLY A 176 -22.92 4.14 -16.55
N SER A 177 -23.21 5.07 -17.46
CA SER A 177 -23.29 6.50 -17.12
C SER A 177 -24.55 6.70 -16.28
N GLY A 178 -24.40 7.06 -15.00
CA GLY A 178 -25.51 7.58 -14.21
C GLY A 178 -26.00 8.92 -14.73
#